data_AF-A0A7V2AK39-F1
#
_entry.id   AF-A0A7V2AK39-F1
#
_cell.length_a   1.000
_cell.length_b   1.000
_cell.length_c   1.000
_cell.angle_alpha   90.00
_cell.angle_beta   90.00
_cell.angle_gamma   90.00
#
_symmetry.space_group_name_H-M   'P 1'
#
loop_
_entity.id
_entity.type
_entity.pdbx_description
1 polymer ?
#
loop_
_entity_poly.entity_id
_entity_poly.type
_entity_poly.pdbx_seq_one_letter_code
_entity_poly.pdbx_strand_id
1 'polypeptide(L)'
;MKVTVSVHGRWHAFELANGLHKRGLLDSLITTYPAFAARKFLDTGIRLQTRPWLELRRRLYDRFSLGTRPDTYIAKSFAKFLARNMNSDADIFVGWSSAMLEAIGPAQAAGMKVVIERGS
;
A
#
# COMPACT_ATOMS: atom_id res chain seq x y z
N MET A 1 -9.78 -3.02 17.24
CA MET A 1 -8.60 -3.38 16.42
C MET A 1 -8.86 -3.00 14.98
N LYS A 2 -7.99 -2.18 14.39
CA LYS A 2 -8.06 -1.69 13.02
C LYS A 2 -6.77 -2.01 12.26
N VAL A 3 -6.91 -2.37 10.99
CA VAL A 3 -5.80 -2.83 10.14
C VAL A 3 -5.71 -1.96 8.88
N THR A 4 -4.53 -1.42 8.64
CA THR A 4 -4.17 -0.73 7.39
C THR A 4 -3.38 -1.69 6.52
N VAL A 5 -3.85 -1.92 5.29
CA VAL A 5 -3.18 -2.81 4.33
C VAL A 5 -2.54 -1.95 3.23
N SER A 6 -1.28 -2.21 2.91
CA SER A 6 -0.55 -1.54 1.84
C SER A 6 0.03 -2.52 0.84
N VAL A 7 -0.09 -2.24 -0.46
CA VAL A 7 0.42 -3.13 -1.49
C VAL A 7 0.91 -2.35 -2.71
N HIS A 8 2.02 -2.78 -3.29
CA HIS A 8 2.41 -2.35 -4.62
C HIS A 8 1.74 -3.26 -5.65
N GLY A 9 0.75 -2.75 -6.38
CA GLY A 9 -0.12 -3.56 -7.26
C GLY A 9 -1.35 -4.14 -6.55
N ARG A 10 -1.67 -5.41 -6.81
CA ARG A 10 -2.91 -6.05 -6.32
C ARG A 10 -2.63 -7.18 -5.33
N TRP A 11 -1.86 -8.18 -5.76
CA TRP A 11 -1.58 -9.44 -5.03
C TRP A 11 -2.83 -10.02 -4.33
N HIS A 12 -2.65 -10.83 -3.29
CA HIS A 12 -3.74 -11.28 -2.42
C HIS A 12 -4.17 -10.21 -1.40
N ALA A 13 -3.60 -9.00 -1.48
CA ALA A 13 -3.86 -7.92 -0.55
C ALA A 13 -5.31 -7.41 -0.63
N PHE A 14 -5.94 -7.56 -1.80
CA PHE A 14 -7.31 -7.08 -2.01
C PHE A 14 -8.31 -8.05 -1.38
N GLU A 15 -8.05 -9.34 -1.51
CA GLU A 15 -8.78 -10.42 -0.85
C GLU A 15 -8.63 -10.31 0.68
N LEU A 16 -7.42 -10.02 1.16
CA LEU A 16 -7.17 -9.70 2.57
C LEU A 16 -7.97 -8.47 3.02
N ALA A 17 -7.95 -7.37 2.24
CA ALA A 17 -8.69 -6.16 2.55
C ALA A 17 -10.21 -6.41 2.62
N ASN A 18 -10.77 -7.15 1.66
CA ASN A 18 -12.19 -7.55 1.68
C ASN A 18 -12.50 -8.40 2.92
N GLY A 19 -11.66 -9.39 3.23
CA GLY A 19 -11.82 -10.25 4.40
C GLY A 19 -11.79 -9.49 5.73
N LEU A 20 -10.94 -8.46 5.84
CA LEU A 20 -10.87 -7.57 6.99
C LEU A 20 -12.07 -6.60 7.03
N HIS A 21 -12.50 -6.11 5.87
CA HIS A 21 -13.63 -5.19 5.75
C HIS A 21 -14.95 -5.85 6.19
N LYS A 22 -15.21 -7.08 5.75
CA LYS A 22 -16.38 -7.88 6.17
C LYS A 22 -16.43 -8.12 7.67
N ARG A 23 -15.29 -8.09 8.36
CA ARG A 23 -15.18 -8.23 9.81
C ARG A 23 -15.20 -6.88 10.55
N GLY A 24 -15.33 -5.76 9.84
CA GLY A 24 -15.28 -4.41 10.41
C GLY A 24 -13.88 -3.99 10.89
N LEU A 25 -12.83 -4.74 10.55
CA LEU A 25 -11.47 -4.55 11.03
C LEU A 25 -10.59 -3.73 10.08
N LEU A 26 -10.97 -3.57 8.82
CA LEU A 26 -10.21 -2.75 7.88
C LEU A 26 -10.34 -1.26 8.22
N ASP A 27 -9.22 -0.55 8.33
CA ASP A 27 -9.17 0.92 8.30
C ASP A 27 -9.10 1.41 6.86
N SER A 28 -8.06 1.00 6.13
CA SER A 28 -7.81 1.45 4.77
C SER A 28 -6.97 0.47 3.96
N LEU A 29 -7.14 0.53 2.63
CA LEU A 29 -6.28 -0.12 1.65
C LEU A 29 -5.53 0.94 0.85
N ILE A 30 -4.20 0.85 0.88
CA ILE A 30 -3.29 1.76 0.19
C ILE A 30 -2.58 1.02 -0.93
N THR A 31 -2.76 1.46 -2.18
CA THR A 31 -2.21 0.74 -3.35
C THR A 31 -1.66 1.66 -4.44
N THR A 32 -0.73 1.16 -5.25
CA THR A 32 -0.36 1.78 -6.53
C THR A 32 -1.27 1.36 -7.69
N TYR A 33 -2.22 0.46 -7.47
CA TYR A 33 -3.18 0.06 -8.48
C TYR A 33 -4.20 1.19 -8.77
N PRO A 34 -4.64 1.40 -10.02
CA PRO A 34 -5.61 2.45 -10.34
C PRO A 34 -6.94 2.25 -9.62
N ALA A 35 -7.52 3.32 -9.06
CA ALA A 35 -8.76 3.24 -8.29
C ALA A 35 -9.92 2.59 -9.05
N PHE A 36 -10.13 2.96 -10.32
CA PHE A 36 -11.21 2.40 -11.15
C PHE A 36 -11.07 0.88 -11.34
N ALA A 37 -9.84 0.40 -11.46
CA ALA A 37 -9.56 -1.03 -11.63
C ALA A 37 -9.65 -1.74 -10.27
N ALA A 38 -9.18 -1.09 -9.20
CA ALA A 38 -9.22 -1.65 -7.86
C ALA A 38 -10.65 -1.86 -7.37
N ARG A 39 -11.54 -0.90 -7.63
CA ARG A 39 -12.96 -0.96 -7.25
C ARG A 39 -13.73 -2.13 -7.87
N LYS A 40 -13.23 -2.75 -8.95
CA LYS A 40 -13.83 -3.96 -9.53
C LYS A 40 -13.62 -5.21 -8.66
N PHE A 41 -12.60 -5.19 -7.79
CA PHE A 41 -12.21 -6.33 -6.96
C PHE A 41 -12.50 -6.11 -5.46
N LEU A 42 -12.83 -4.88 -5.07
CA LEU A 42 -13.02 -4.49 -3.68
C LEU A 42 -14.49 -4.36 -3.35
N ASP A 43 -14.84 -4.77 -2.14
CA ASP A 43 -16.19 -4.56 -1.61
C ASP A 43 -16.50 -3.05 -1.49
N THR A 44 -17.78 -2.71 -1.63
CA THR A 44 -18.28 -1.34 -1.48
C THR A 44 -18.08 -0.84 -0.05
N GLY A 45 -17.63 0.41 0.11
CA GLY A 45 -17.39 1.00 1.45
C GLY A 45 -15.95 0.88 1.95
N ILE A 46 -15.07 0.15 1.25
CA ILE A 46 -13.64 0.15 1.57
C ILE A 46 -13.03 1.53 1.34
N ARG A 47 -12.34 2.07 2.35
CA ARG A 47 -11.51 3.27 2.23
C ARG A 47 -10.26 2.93 1.41
N LEU A 48 -10.28 3.34 0.15
CA LEU A 48 -9.23 3.05 -0.81
C LEU A 48 -8.42 4.33 -1.08
N GLN A 49 -7.10 4.24 -0.92
CA GLN A 49 -6.16 5.30 -1.27
C GLN A 49 -5.22 4.78 -2.34
N THR A 50 -5.21 5.43 -3.50
CA THR A 50 -4.40 4.96 -4.63
C THR A 50 -3.38 5.99 -5.06
N ARG A 51 -2.19 5.55 -5.46
CA ARG A 51 -1.21 6.41 -6.15
C ARG A 51 -0.66 5.78 -7.43
N PRO A 52 -1.50 5.67 -8.49
CA PRO A 52 -1.15 4.98 -9.73
C PRO A 52 -0.02 5.65 -10.51
N TRP A 53 0.21 6.94 -10.28
CA TRP A 53 1.31 7.66 -10.93
C TRP A 53 2.70 7.11 -10.60
N LEU A 54 2.88 6.48 -9.43
CA LEU A 54 4.14 5.84 -9.07
C LEU A 54 4.44 4.62 -9.95
N GLU A 55 3.42 3.81 -10.21
CA GLU A 55 3.51 2.65 -11.10
C GLU A 55 3.67 3.09 -12.56
N LEU A 56 3.02 4.17 -12.99
CA LEU A 56 3.20 4.72 -14.33
C LEU A 56 4.63 5.24 -14.53
N ARG A 57 5.18 5.97 -13.55
CA ARG A 57 6.59 6.40 -13.59
C ARG A 57 7.52 5.21 -13.71
N ARG A 58 7.35 4.17 -12.88
CA ARG A 58 8.14 2.93 -12.97
C ARG A 58 8.14 2.36 -14.39
N ARG A 59 6.95 2.16 -14.97
CA ARG A 59 6.78 1.63 -16.33
C ARG A 59 7.37 2.52 -17.43
N LEU A 60 7.29 3.84 -17.28
CA LEU A 60 7.90 4.78 -18.23
C LEU A 60 9.43 4.72 -18.14
N TYR A 61 10.01 4.66 -16.95
CA TYR A 61 11.45 4.48 -16.79
C TYR A 61 11.94 3.14 -17.36
N ASP A 62 11.22 2.05 -17.11
CA ASP A 62 11.53 0.73 -17.69
C ASP A 62 11.47 0.75 -19.22
N ARG A 63 10.51 1.48 -19.81
CA ARG A 63 10.35 1.59 -21.26
C ARG A 63 11.37 2.50 -21.93
N PHE A 64 11.78 3.59 -21.27
CA PHE A 64 12.71 4.57 -21.82
C PHE A 64 14.18 4.32 -21.43
N SER A 65 14.46 3.31 -20.59
CA SER A 65 15.82 2.93 -20.16
C SER A 65 16.67 4.12 -19.69
N LEU A 66 16.03 5.11 -19.04
CA LEU A 66 16.66 6.34 -18.57
C LEU A 66 17.47 6.05 -17.29
N GLY A 67 18.66 5.46 -17.46
CA GLY A 67 19.69 5.39 -16.43
C GLY A 67 19.30 4.67 -15.14
N THR A 68 19.73 5.23 -14.00
CA THR A 68 19.66 4.61 -12.68
C THR A 68 18.22 4.32 -12.25
N ARG A 69 17.98 3.08 -11.83
CA ARG A 69 16.67 2.58 -11.36
C ARG A 69 16.05 3.50 -10.31
N PRO A 70 14.86 4.11 -10.57
CA PRO A 70 14.22 5.04 -9.66
C PRO A 70 13.54 4.35 -8.46
N ASP A 71 13.72 3.04 -8.29
CA ASP A 71 13.11 2.20 -7.26
C ASP A 71 13.20 2.81 -5.86
N THR A 72 14.37 3.34 -5.48
CA THR A 72 14.58 3.98 -4.16
C THR A 72 13.74 5.25 -4.01
N TYR A 73 13.62 6.05 -5.07
CA TYR A 73 12.79 7.26 -5.07
C TYR A 73 11.30 6.90 -5.03
N ILE A 74 10.89 5.87 -5.77
CA ILE A 74 9.51 5.38 -5.79
C ILE A 74 9.13 4.81 -4.42
N ALA A 75 10.00 4.01 -3.80
CA ALA A 75 9.82 3.46 -2.47
C ALA A 75 9.71 4.57 -1.41
N LYS A 76 10.64 5.54 -1.41
CA LYS A 76 10.57 6.71 -0.51
C LYS A 76 9.31 7.53 -0.72
N SER A 77 8.92 7.73 -1.97
CA SER A 77 7.70 8.47 -2.30
C SER A 77 6.48 7.71 -1.78
N PHE A 78 6.39 6.40 -2.04
CA PHE A 78 5.29 5.55 -1.57
C PHE A 78 5.23 5.50 -0.04
N ALA A 79 6.36 5.41 0.64
CA ALA A 79 6.38 5.49 2.10
C ALA A 79 5.95 6.85 2.65
N LYS A 80 6.36 7.97 2.04
CA LYS A 80 5.83 9.29 2.40
C LYS A 80 4.32 9.38 2.16
N PHE A 81 3.79 8.68 1.16
CA PHE A 81 2.35 8.58 0.94
C PHE A 81 1.69 7.80 2.06
N LEU A 82 2.22 6.62 2.37
CA LEU A 82 1.75 5.76 3.43
C LEU A 82 1.74 6.52 4.76
N ALA A 83 2.86 7.11 5.18
CA ALA A 83 2.97 7.86 6.43
C ALA A 83 1.96 9.02 6.55
N ARG A 84 1.59 9.67 5.44
CA ARG A 84 0.60 10.76 5.44
C ARG A 84 -0.85 10.29 5.46
N ASN A 85 -1.08 9.05 5.09
CA ASN A 85 -2.42 8.52 4.83
C ASN A 85 -2.79 7.35 5.74
N MET A 86 -1.83 6.78 6.46
CA MET A 86 -2.06 5.92 7.60
C MET A 86 -2.87 6.70 8.63
N ASN A 87 -4.01 6.14 9.00
CA ASN A 87 -4.80 6.66 10.10
C ASN A 87 -4.09 6.32 11.42
N SER A 88 -3.96 7.28 12.33
CA SER A 88 -3.36 7.07 13.66
C SER A 88 -4.14 6.08 14.52
N ASP A 89 -5.40 5.82 14.17
CA ASP A 89 -6.27 4.90 14.92
C ASP A 89 -6.11 3.43 14.52
N ALA A 90 -5.24 3.12 13.56
CA ALA A 90 -4.98 1.75 13.15
C ALA A 90 -3.96 1.08 14.09
N ASP A 91 -4.23 -0.15 14.51
CA ASP A 91 -3.36 -0.90 15.43
C ASP A 91 -2.29 -1.72 14.69
N ILE A 92 -2.60 -2.14 13.45
CA ILE A 92 -1.76 -3.04 12.65
C ILE A 92 -1.56 -2.45 11.25
N PHE A 93 -0.31 -2.44 10.81
CA PHE A 93 0.08 -2.10 9.45
C PHE A 93 0.59 -3.34 8.73
N VAL A 94 -0.11 -3.76 7.68
CA VAL A 94 0.30 -4.88 6.81
C VAL A 94 0.87 -4.31 5.52
N GLY A 95 2.01 -4.80 5.08
CA GLY A 95 2.59 -4.38 3.80
C GLY A 95 3.52 -5.40 3.18
N TRP A 96 3.83 -5.21 1.89
CA TRP A 96 4.64 -6.15 1.13
C TRP A 96 6.11 -5.77 1.12
N SER A 97 6.99 -6.76 1.28
CA SER A 97 8.44 -6.58 1.44
C SER A 97 9.10 -5.76 0.34
N SER A 98 8.55 -5.76 -0.88
CA SER A 98 9.11 -5.02 -2.03
C SER A 98 8.96 -3.49 -1.93
N ALA A 99 8.08 -2.97 -1.07
CA ALA A 99 7.73 -1.54 -1.08
C ALA A 99 7.54 -0.92 0.31
N MET A 100 7.84 -1.65 1.39
CA MET A 100 7.42 -1.28 2.74
C MET A 100 8.51 -0.66 3.61
N LEU A 101 9.80 -0.81 3.27
CA LEU A 101 10.94 -0.44 4.14
C LEU A 101 10.80 0.93 4.81
N GLU A 102 10.54 1.95 3.99
CA GLU A 102 10.47 3.36 4.41
C GLU A 102 9.16 3.68 5.18
N ALA A 103 8.17 2.78 5.17
CA ALA A 103 6.90 2.93 5.89
C ALA A 103 6.90 2.26 7.27
N ILE A 104 7.87 1.39 7.58
CA ILE A 104 7.99 0.69 8.86
C ILE A 104 8.19 1.68 10.01
N GLY A 105 9.17 2.58 9.88
CA GLY A 105 9.48 3.57 10.92
C GLY A 105 8.29 4.46 11.27
N PRO A 106 7.62 5.10 10.28
CA PRO A 106 6.40 5.87 10.52
C PRO A 106 5.27 5.07 11.17
N ALA A 107 5.04 3.82 10.77
CA ALA A 107 4.02 2.96 11.37
C ALA A 107 4.33 2.65 12.84
N GLN A 108 5.58 2.31 13.16
CA GLN A 108 6.02 2.07 14.54
C GLN A 108 5.93 3.33 15.40
N ALA A 109 6.30 4.49 14.85
CA ALA A 109 6.18 5.78 15.53
C ALA A 109 4.72 6.15 15.82
N ALA A 110 3.78 5.69 14.98
CA ALA A 110 2.34 5.81 15.21
C ALA A 110 1.79 4.75 16.19
N GLY A 111 2.64 3.92 16.81
CA GLY A 111 2.22 2.88 17.76
C GLY A 111 1.68 1.59 17.13
N MET A 112 1.80 1.45 15.80
CA MET A 112 1.27 0.31 15.07
C MET A 112 2.21 -0.91 15.15
N LYS A 113 1.62 -2.10 15.19
CA LYS A 113 2.36 -3.35 14.93
C LYS A 113 2.52 -3.54 13.43
N VAL A 114 3.73 -3.87 13.00
CA VAL A 114 4.06 -4.03 11.58
C VAL A 114 4.08 -5.51 11.21
N VAL A 115 3.33 -5.88 10.17
CA VAL A 115 3.31 -7.23 9.57
C VAL A 115 3.81 -7.12 8.13
N ILE A 116 4.86 -7.87 7.82
CA ILE A 116 5.46 -7.87 6.49
C ILE A 116 5.07 -9.15 5.77
N GLU A 117 4.36 -8.99 4.65
CA GLU A 117 4.03 -10.04 3.71
C GLU A 117 5.13 -10.16 2.65
N ARG A 118 5.56 -11.40 2.37
CA ARG A 118 6.48 -11.69 1.27
C ARG A 118 5.68 -12.24 0.10
N GLY A 119 5.64 -11.50 -1.02
CA GLY A 119 5.13 -12.04 -2.28
C GLY A 119 6.18 -12.92 -2.94
N SER A 120 5.88 -14.20 -3.16
CA SER A 120 6.66 -15.12 -4.02
C SER A 120 6.06 -15.17 -5.41
#